data_AF-A0A2E7LP86-F1
#
_entry.id   AF-A0A2E7LP86-F1
#
_cell.length_a   1.000
_cell.length_b   1.000
_cell.length_c   1.000
_cell.angle_alpha   90.00
_cell.angle_beta   90.00
_cell.angle_gamma   90.00
#
_symmetry.space_group_name_H-M   'P 1'
#
loop_
_entity.id
_entity.type
_entity.pdbx_description
1 polymer ?
#
loop_
_entity_poly.entity_id
_entity_poly.type
_entity_poly.pdbx_seq_one_letter_code
_entity_poly.pdbx_strand_id
1 'polypeptide(L)'
;MDNEPLNPDELPEFQMPRQMLDQIFEFTGSTEENKGFLLAFVDQSGAPQIITHASSQIIEMGIRKAVEEYIIQYTEMTKPDIDPGELD
;
A
#
# COMPACT_ATOMS: atom_id res chain seq x y z
N MET A 1 -42.12 2.11 -8.19
CA MET A 1 -40.67 1.93 -8.00
C MET A 1 -40.11 3.33 -8.12
N ASP A 2 -39.80 3.94 -6.99
CA ASP A 2 -39.25 5.29 -6.96
C ASP A 2 -37.88 5.27 -7.62
N ASN A 3 -37.81 5.83 -8.83
CA ASN A 3 -36.55 6.14 -9.48
C ASN A 3 -36.09 7.49 -8.91
N GLU A 4 -35.72 7.51 -7.63
CA GLU A 4 -34.99 8.65 -7.10
C GLU A 4 -33.60 8.67 -7.75
N PRO A 5 -33.15 9.82 -8.27
CA PRO A 5 -31.82 9.95 -8.84
C PRO A 5 -30.78 9.66 -7.75
N LEU A 6 -29.81 8.82 -8.09
CA LEU A 6 -28.69 8.46 -7.21
C LEU A 6 -27.96 9.75 -6.79
N ASN A 7 -27.99 10.09 -5.50
CA ASN A 7 -27.27 11.24 -4.96
C ASN A 7 -25.78 10.87 -4.82
N PRO A 8 -24.85 11.44 -5.61
CA PRO A 8 -23.43 11.10 -5.54
C PRO A 8 -22.79 11.48 -4.19
N ASP A 9 -23.33 12.50 -3.52
CA ASP A 9 -22.81 13.02 -2.25
C ASP A 9 -23.20 12.16 -1.04
N GLU A 10 -24.14 11.22 -1.22
CA GLU A 10 -24.59 10.27 -0.19
C GLU A 10 -24.05 8.85 -0.40
N LEU A 11 -23.16 8.67 -1.38
CA LEU A 11 -22.51 7.38 -1.58
C LEU A 11 -21.60 7.05 -0.39
N PRO A 12 -21.61 5.80 0.10
CA PRO A 12 -20.70 5.38 1.15
C PRO A 12 -19.25 5.52 0.66
N GLU A 13 -18.34 5.86 1.59
CA GLU A 13 -16.92 5.88 1.28
C GLU A 13 -16.46 4.50 0.79
N PHE A 14 -15.67 4.48 -0.29
CA PHE A 14 -15.12 3.23 -0.79
C PHE A 14 -14.21 2.63 0.28
N GLN A 15 -14.48 1.37 0.60
CA GLN A 15 -13.62 0.56 1.44
C GLN A 15 -13.17 -0.64 0.63
N MET A 16 -11.88 -0.97 0.72
CA MET A 16 -11.34 -2.13 0.01
C MET A 16 -12.12 -3.40 0.43
N PRO A 17 -12.73 -4.15 -0.50
CA PRO A 17 -13.49 -5.33 -0.13
C PRO A 17 -12.61 -6.35 0.58
N ARG A 18 -13.05 -6.78 1.78
CA ARG A 18 -12.29 -7.73 2.59
C ARG A 18 -11.96 -9.02 1.86
N GLN A 19 -12.89 -9.53 1.06
CA GLN A 19 -12.68 -10.73 0.23
C GLN A 19 -11.50 -10.59 -0.73
N MET A 20 -11.26 -9.40 -1.28
CA MET A 20 -10.13 -9.16 -2.16
C MET A 20 -8.81 -9.09 -1.36
N LEU A 21 -8.83 -8.51 -0.16
CA LEU A 21 -7.67 -8.55 0.75
C LEU A 21 -7.32 -9.98 1.15
N ASP A 22 -8.33 -10.79 1.46
CA ASP A 22 -8.15 -12.21 1.80
C ASP A 22 -7.55 -12.97 0.60
N GLN A 23 -8.01 -12.71 -0.62
CA GLN A 23 -7.43 -13.30 -1.83
C GLN A 23 -5.97 -12.88 -2.06
N ILE A 24 -5.64 -11.60 -1.87
CA ILE A 24 -4.24 -11.13 -1.96
C ILE A 24 -3.39 -11.85 -0.93
N PHE A 25 -3.88 -11.96 0.31
CA PHE A 25 -3.18 -12.68 1.37
C PHE A 25 -2.91 -14.14 1.00
N GLU A 26 -3.91 -14.84 0.45
CA GLU A 26 -3.76 -16.22 -0.03
C GLU A 26 -2.76 -16.39 -1.17
N PHE A 27 -2.56 -15.34 -1.99
CA PHE A 27 -1.54 -15.35 -3.05
C PHE A 27 -0.13 -15.00 -2.57
N THR A 28 0.04 -14.65 -1.29
CA THR A 28 1.36 -14.37 -0.69
C THR A 28 1.90 -15.60 0.04
N GLY A 29 3.22 -15.73 0.09
CA GLY A 29 3.89 -16.81 0.84
C GLY A 29 3.66 -18.21 0.25
N SER A 30 4.36 -19.21 0.81
CA SER A 30 4.20 -20.63 0.45
C SER A 30 3.61 -21.46 1.58
N THR A 31 3.60 -20.92 2.80
CA THR A 31 3.04 -21.52 4.02
C THR A 31 2.29 -20.45 4.80
N GLU A 32 1.29 -20.84 5.59
CA GLU A 32 0.49 -19.91 6.43
C GLU A 32 1.35 -18.99 7.31
N GLU A 33 2.49 -19.48 7.77
CA GLU A 33 3.39 -18.75 8.66
C GLU A 33 4.15 -17.61 7.96
N ASN A 34 4.27 -17.64 6.63
CA ASN A 34 5.07 -16.69 5.85
C ASN A 34 4.21 -15.86 4.87
N LYS A 35 2.92 -15.70 5.14
CA LYS A 35 2.01 -14.88 4.34
C LYS A 35 1.99 -13.44 4.81
N GLY A 36 1.88 -12.51 3.86
CA GLY A 36 1.61 -11.12 4.17
C GLY A 36 1.85 -10.18 3.01
N PHE A 37 1.22 -9.01 3.07
CA PHE A 37 1.36 -7.93 2.10
C PHE A 37 1.25 -6.55 2.77
N LEU A 38 1.75 -5.54 2.07
CA LEU A 38 1.47 -4.13 2.28
C LEU A 38 0.94 -3.56 0.96
N LEU A 39 -0.25 -2.98 0.99
CA LEU A 39 -0.92 -2.41 -0.17
C LEU A 39 -1.06 -0.89 0.04
N ALA A 40 -0.44 -0.12 -0.85
CA ALA A 40 -0.63 1.32 -0.95
C ALA A 40 -1.52 1.65 -2.16
N PHE A 41 -2.54 2.47 -1.99
CA PHE A 41 -3.46 2.88 -3.04
C PHE A 41 -4.04 4.26 -2.74
N VAL A 42 -4.78 4.85 -3.69
CA VAL A 42 -5.54 6.09 -3.48
C VAL A 42 -7.01 5.75 -3.40
N ASP A 43 -7.71 6.36 -2.44
CA ASP A 43 -9.17 6.23 -2.33
C ASP A 43 -9.90 7.18 -3.29
N GLN A 44 -11.23 7.17 -3.23
CA GLN A 44 -12.11 8.01 -4.06
C GLN A 44 -11.95 9.52 -3.83
N SER A 45 -11.36 9.93 -2.71
CA SER A 45 -11.02 11.32 -2.42
C SER A 45 -9.62 11.71 -2.93
N GLY A 46 -8.88 10.75 -3.47
CA GLY A 46 -7.48 10.92 -3.85
C GLY A 46 -6.51 10.85 -2.67
N ALA A 47 -6.99 10.50 -1.48
CA ALA A 47 -6.14 10.37 -0.30
C ALA A 47 -5.34 9.05 -0.35
N PRO A 48 -4.03 9.06 -0.09
CA PRO A 48 -3.24 7.84 0.00
C PRO A 48 -3.66 7.00 1.20
N GLN A 49 -3.86 5.70 0.95
CA GLN A 49 -4.22 4.69 1.95
C GLN A 49 -3.18 3.59 1.99
N ILE A 50 -2.97 3.02 3.18
CA ILE A 50 -2.08 1.87 3.39
C ILE A 50 -2.85 0.80 4.16
N ILE A 51 -2.90 -0.41 3.61
CA ILE A 51 -3.42 -1.60 4.28
C ILE A 51 -2.30 -2.62 4.40
N THR A 52 -2.15 -3.19 5.59
CA THR A 52 -1.19 -4.26 5.85
C THR A 52 -1.92 -5.46 6.44
N HIS A 53 -1.61 -6.65 5.93
CA HIS A 53 -2.05 -7.90 6.52
C HIS A 53 -0.88 -8.89 6.51
N ALA A 54 -0.53 -9.45 7.65
CA ALA A 54 0.57 -10.40 7.79
C ALA A 54 0.20 -11.53 8.76
N SER A 55 0.75 -12.71 8.52
CA SER A 55 0.61 -13.89 9.39
C SER A 55 1.21 -13.68 10.78
N SER A 56 2.20 -12.80 10.90
CA SER A 56 2.85 -12.44 12.15
C SER A 56 3.45 -11.03 12.10
N GLN A 57 3.69 -10.47 13.29
CA GLN A 57 4.34 -9.17 13.43
C GLN A 57 5.76 -9.16 12.83
N ILE A 58 6.48 -10.29 12.86
CA ILE A 58 7.82 -10.40 12.27
C ILE A 58 7.75 -10.23 10.75
N ILE A 59 6.77 -10.87 10.09
CA ILE A 59 6.55 -10.73 8.65
C ILE A 59 6.15 -9.29 8.31
N GLU A 60 5.26 -8.67 9.09
CA GLU A 60 4.90 -7.26 8.90
C GLU A 60 6.13 -6.33 8.98
N MET A 61 6.99 -6.51 10.00
CA MET A 61 8.21 -5.73 10.13
C MET A 61 9.16 -5.94 8.94
N GLY A 62 9.29 -7.19 8.47
CA GLY A 62 10.10 -7.52 7.29
C GLY A 62 9.60 -6.83 6.02
N ILE A 63 8.28 -6.82 5.79
CA ILE A 63 7.66 -6.12 4.66
C ILE A 63 7.92 -4.61 4.73
N ARG A 64 7.71 -4.00 5.91
CA ARG A 64 7.97 -2.57 6.10
C ARG A 64 9.43 -2.21 5.82
N LYS A 65 10.38 -3.06 6.26
CA LYS A 65 11.81 -2.85 6.03
C LYS A 65 12.17 -2.96 4.54
N ALA A 66 11.65 -3.98 3.85
CA ALA A 66 11.87 -4.15 2.41
C ALA A 66 11.33 -2.96 1.60
N VAL A 67 10.16 -2.42 1.97
CA VAL A 67 9.57 -1.23 1.33
C VAL A 67 10.40 0.03 1.61
N GLU A 68 10.84 0.22 2.85
CA GLU A 68 11.73 1.33 3.23
C GLU A 68 13.01 1.32 2.36
N GLU A 69 13.67 0.17 2.26
CA GLU A 69 14.88 0.00 1.46
C GLU A 69 14.63 0.27 -0.03
N TYR A 70 13.51 -0.22 -0.58
CA TYR A 70 13.13 0.04 -1.96
C TYR A 70 12.95 1.54 -2.24
N ILE A 71 12.26 2.27 -1.36
CA ILE A 71 12.05 3.71 -1.50
C ILE A 71 13.37 4.48 -1.37
N ILE A 72 14.24 4.10 -0.42
CA ILE A 72 15.56 4.72 -0.26
C ILE A 72 16.40 4.54 -1.53
N GLN A 73 16.49 3.31 -2.04
CA GLN A 73 17.25 3.01 -3.27
C GLN A 73 16.74 3.83 -4.45
N TYR A 74 15.42 3.92 -4.62
CA TYR A 74 14.82 4.72 -5.68
C TYR A 74 15.12 6.22 -5.52
N THR A 75 15.08 6.72 -4.28
CA THR A 75 15.41 8.12 -3.97
C THR A 75 16.87 8.42 -4.29
N GLU A 76 17.80 7.50 -3.98
CA GLU A 76 19.22 7.65 -4.28
C GLU A 76 19.51 7.63 -5.78
N MET A 77 18.84 6.77 -6.55
CA MET A 77 18.94 6.73 -8.01
C MET A 77 18.39 7.99 -8.70
N THR A 78 17.49 8.72 -8.03
CA THR A 78 16.82 9.91 -8.58
C THR A 78 17.40 11.22 -8.07
N LYS A 79 18.41 11.18 -7.20
CA LYS A 79 19.18 12.38 -6.85
C LYS A 79 19.94 12.82 -8.10
N PRO A 80 19.76 14.08 -8.58
CA PRO A 80 20.69 14.63 -9.55
C PRO A 80 22.08 14.58 -8.93
N ASP A 81 23.08 14.11 -9.68
CA ASP A 81 24.47 14.03 -9.24
C ASP A 81 24.84 15.34 -8.52
N ILE A 82 24.99 15.29 -7.20
CA ILE A 82 25.57 16.42 -6.48
C ILE A 82 27.03 16.41 -6.86
N ASP A 83 27.45 17.38 -7.68
CA ASP A 83 28.85 17.60 -7.98
C ASP A 83 29.60 17.76 -6.65
N PRO A 84 30.59 16.89 -6.34
CA PRO A 84 31.38 17.00 -5.12
C PRO A 84 32.07 18.36 -4.95
N GLY A 85 32.09 19.21 -5.99
CA GLY A 85 32.63 20.58 -5.96
C GLY A 85 31.72 21.68 -5.39
N GLU A 86 30.47 21.41 -4.99
CA GLU A 86 29.56 22.43 -4.42
C GLU A 86 29.49 22.45 -2.87
N LEU A 87 30.34 21.68 -2.19
CA LEU A 87 30.50 21.76 -0.74
C LEU A 87 31.65 22.72 -0.38
N ASP A 88 31.34 24.03 -0.40
CA ASP A 88 32.16 25.08 0.24
C ASP A 88 31.97 25.09 1.78
#